data_AF-A0A7Y9YI07-F1
#
_entry.id   AF-A0A7Y9YI07-F1
#
_cell.length_a   1.000
_cell.length_b   1.000
_cell.length_c   1.000
_cell.angle_alpha   90.00
_cell.angle_beta   90.00
_cell.angle_gamma   90.00
#
_symmetry.space_group_name_H-M   'P 1'
#
loop_
_entity.id
_entity.type
_entity.pdbx_description
1 polymer ?
#
loop_
_entity_poly.entity_id
_entity_poly.type
_entity_poly.pdbx_seq_one_letter_code
_entity_poly.pdbx_strand_id
1 'polypeptide(L)'
;MTRTAGRAATTSSYSITMRLHTAPDHGVVGAVATAISEVGGIVTGIDVAESSHERLVVDVTCSAADAEHAERLQEAAAAVPGVTVHKTSDRVFLLHIGGKIEVSSKVPLRNRDDLSMAYTPGVGRVSLALAEHPEDVRRLTVKGNSVAVVTDGSAVLGLGNIGPGAALPVMEGKAALFKRFADIDAWPICLDSQDTDEIVRAVQLIAPGFGGINLEDIAAPRCFEIERRLRETLDIPVFHDDQHGTAIVVLAALTNALRVVGKDLGSIRAVVSGAGAAGSAIVTLMLAAGVEDVVVYDRFGCLSRHDETLPPAQRELAGRTNPRDVRGDLRAALDGADVFIGVSAPGVLDASWIPDMAQDPVVFALANPDPEVDPAEAAKHAAVVASGRSDYPNQINNVLAFPGVFRGLLDARATDVTVEMMLRAAEAIAGVVTDDQLNPSFIIPSVFHPDVPTAVATAIREG
;
A
#
# COMPACT_ATOMS: atom_id res chain seq x y z
N MET A 1 -26.21 33.85 -5.19
CA MET A 1 -24.80 33.58 -4.85
C MET A 1 -24.73 32.18 -4.29
N THR A 2 -24.46 31.22 -5.17
CA THR A 2 -24.26 29.80 -4.87
C THR A 2 -23.04 29.69 -3.97
N ARG A 3 -23.23 29.24 -2.71
CA ARG A 3 -22.10 28.76 -1.90
C ARG A 3 -21.52 27.57 -2.65
N THR A 4 -20.33 27.73 -3.22
CA THR A 4 -19.44 26.62 -3.51
C THR A 4 -19.32 25.85 -2.20
N ALA A 5 -19.89 24.65 -2.14
CA ALA A 5 -19.65 23.74 -1.03
C ALA A 5 -18.15 23.37 -1.12
N GLY A 6 -17.31 24.11 -0.39
CA GLY A 6 -15.90 23.79 -0.25
C GLY A 6 -15.79 22.36 0.28
N ARG A 7 -14.92 21.56 -0.35
CA ARG A 7 -14.60 20.21 0.11
C ARG A 7 -14.16 20.34 1.58
N ALA A 8 -14.89 19.72 2.50
CA ALA A 8 -14.55 19.78 3.92
C ALA A 8 -13.16 19.18 4.13
N ALA A 9 -12.38 19.72 5.07
CA ALA A 9 -11.07 19.16 5.40
C ALA A 9 -11.22 17.66 5.74
N THR A 10 -10.52 16.80 4.99
CA THR A 10 -10.39 15.37 5.29
C THR A 10 -9.08 15.13 6.04
N THR A 11 -8.70 13.86 6.20
CA THR A 11 -7.62 13.32 7.05
C THR A 11 -6.32 14.14 7.13
N SER A 12 -5.49 13.85 8.14
CA SER A 12 -4.23 14.55 8.49
C SER A 12 -3.15 14.70 7.40
N SER A 13 -3.38 14.20 6.19
CA SER A 13 -2.46 14.25 5.04
C SER A 13 -2.14 15.67 4.56
N TYR A 14 -3.07 16.62 4.72
CA TYR A 14 -2.83 18.05 4.46
C TYR A 14 -2.92 18.85 5.75
N SER A 15 -2.19 18.43 6.78
CA SER A 15 -2.15 19.14 8.07
C SER A 15 -0.93 20.05 8.19
N ILE A 16 -1.16 21.27 8.66
CA ILE A 16 -0.13 22.29 8.88
C ILE A 16 -0.05 22.63 10.37
N THR A 17 1.15 23.03 10.80
CA THR A 17 1.37 23.71 12.08
C THR A 17 1.83 25.13 11.79
N MET A 18 1.08 26.11 12.28
CA MET A 18 1.39 27.53 12.17
C MET A 18 1.94 28.03 13.50
N ARG A 19 3.16 28.55 13.50
CA ARG A 19 3.74 29.29 14.61
C ARG A 19 3.30 30.75 14.54
N LEU A 20 2.55 31.17 15.55
CA LEU A 20 1.96 32.49 15.65
C LEU A 20 2.66 33.30 16.73
N HIS A 21 2.98 34.55 16.42
CA HIS A 21 3.42 35.53 17.41
C HIS A 21 2.25 36.47 17.71
N THR A 22 1.92 36.60 18.99
CA THR A 22 0.77 37.37 19.45
C THR A 22 1.14 38.22 20.67
N ALA A 23 0.37 39.28 20.94
CA ALA A 23 0.42 39.94 22.24
C ALA A 23 0.06 38.93 23.36
N PRO A 24 0.43 39.16 24.63
CA PRO A 24 0.07 38.28 25.75
C PRO A 24 -1.43 38.36 26.12
N ASP A 25 -2.29 38.14 25.12
CA ASP A 25 -3.73 38.06 25.21
C ASP A 25 -4.17 36.65 24.79
N HIS A 26 -4.62 35.87 25.76
CA HIS A 26 -5.08 34.50 25.53
C HIS A 26 -6.38 34.42 24.70
N GLY A 27 -7.13 35.53 24.55
CA GLY A 27 -8.32 35.59 23.69
C GLY A 27 -8.01 35.40 22.21
N VAL A 28 -6.79 35.76 21.79
CA VAL A 28 -6.31 35.62 20.41
C VAL A 28 -6.30 34.15 19.96
N VAL A 29 -6.04 33.22 20.89
CA VAL A 29 -6.05 31.77 20.60
C VAL A 29 -7.42 31.30 20.11
N GLY A 30 -8.49 31.70 20.79
CA GLY A 30 -9.86 31.36 20.39
C GLY A 30 -10.28 32.01 19.08
N ALA A 31 -9.84 33.25 18.85
CA ALA A 31 -10.11 33.98 17.61
C ALA A 31 -9.46 33.31 16.39
N VAL A 32 -8.20 32.86 16.52
CA VAL A 32 -7.51 32.10 15.46
C VAL A 32 -8.21 30.78 15.17
N ALA A 33 -8.58 30.02 16.21
CA ALA A 33 -9.28 28.75 16.02
C ALA A 33 -10.61 28.95 15.28
N THR A 34 -11.35 30.00 15.65
CA THR A 34 -12.61 30.38 15.00
C THR A 34 -12.39 30.76 13.53
N ALA A 35 -11.40 31.61 13.23
CA ALA A 35 -11.10 32.04 11.87
C ALA A 35 -10.74 30.86 10.95
N ILE A 36 -9.95 29.90 11.44
CA ILE A 36 -9.61 28.67 10.70
C ILE A 36 -10.86 27.82 10.43
N SER A 37 -11.74 27.67 11.42
CA SER A 37 -12.97 26.88 11.26
C SER A 37 -13.99 27.55 10.33
N GLU A 38 -14.07 28.88 10.29
CA GLU A 38 -14.97 29.62 9.38
C GLU A 38 -14.65 29.39 7.90
N VAL A 39 -13.39 29.13 7.56
CA VAL A 39 -12.96 28.80 6.18
C VAL A 39 -12.92 27.29 5.91
N GLY A 40 -13.38 26.46 6.86
CA GLY A 40 -13.54 25.02 6.68
C GLY A 40 -12.37 24.16 7.18
N GLY A 41 -11.40 24.75 7.87
CA GLY A 41 -10.30 24.03 8.50
C GLY A 41 -10.68 23.36 9.82
N ILE A 42 -10.05 22.23 10.14
CA ILE A 42 -10.26 21.53 11.42
C ILE A 42 -9.05 21.77 12.30
N VAL A 43 -9.20 22.57 13.37
CA VAL A 43 -8.15 22.74 14.37
C VAL A 43 -8.05 21.48 15.21
N THR A 44 -6.85 20.90 15.30
CA THR A 44 -6.58 19.63 15.97
C THR A 44 -5.66 19.78 17.19
N GLY A 45 -4.95 20.90 17.30
CA GLY A 45 -4.09 21.19 18.45
C GLY A 45 -3.75 22.68 18.52
N ILE A 46 -3.59 23.16 19.74
CA ILE A 46 -3.06 24.49 20.02
C ILE A 46 -2.14 24.41 21.23
N ASP A 47 -0.87 24.75 21.04
CA ASP A 47 0.17 24.64 22.05
C ASP A 47 0.85 25.99 22.26
N VAL A 48 0.99 26.41 23.52
CA VAL A 48 1.78 27.61 23.84
C VAL A 48 3.26 27.22 23.90
N ALA A 49 4.02 27.58 22.89
CA ALA A 49 5.45 27.30 22.81
C ALA A 49 6.29 28.22 23.71
N GLU A 50 5.86 29.48 23.86
CA GLU A 50 6.52 30.46 24.71
C GLU A 50 5.50 31.48 25.24
N SER A 51 5.66 31.89 26.50
CA SER A 51 4.85 32.95 27.11
C SER A 51 5.77 33.90 27.88
N SER A 52 5.69 35.19 27.55
CA SER A 52 6.39 36.26 28.25
C SER A 52 5.46 37.46 28.46
N HIS A 53 5.92 38.46 29.21
CA HIS A 53 5.18 39.70 29.42
C HIS A 53 5.05 40.57 28.16
N GLU A 54 5.83 40.29 27.12
CA GLU A 54 5.85 41.06 25.86
C GLU A 54 5.22 40.29 24.70
N ARG A 55 5.23 38.96 24.74
CA ARG A 55 4.75 38.12 23.63
C ARG A 55 4.23 36.76 24.09
N LEU A 56 3.32 36.22 23.29
CA LEU A 56 2.86 34.85 23.37
C LEU A 56 3.12 34.17 22.01
N VAL A 57 3.84 33.05 22.03
CA VAL A 57 4.11 32.21 20.86
C VAL A 57 3.22 30.99 20.94
N VAL A 58 2.36 30.83 19.93
CA VAL A 58 1.35 29.77 19.88
C VAL A 58 1.54 28.95 18.61
N ASP A 59 1.69 27.64 18.73
CA ASP A 59 1.68 26.72 17.61
C ASP A 59 0.23 26.20 17.43
N VAL A 60 -0.39 26.50 16.29
CA VAL A 60 -1.74 26.05 15.95
C VAL A 60 -1.65 24.99 14.86
N THR A 61 -2.15 23.80 15.16
CA THR A 61 -2.21 22.69 14.20
C THR A 61 -3.63 22.53 13.67
N CYS A 62 -3.76 22.49 12.34
CA CYS A 62 -5.03 22.30 11.67
C CYS A 62 -4.92 21.43 10.41
N SER A 63 -6.01 20.75 10.07
CA SER A 63 -6.17 19.98 8.83
C SER A 63 -6.84 20.84 7.75
N ALA A 64 -6.26 20.82 6.56
CA ALA A 64 -6.82 21.34 5.33
C ALA A 64 -7.33 20.19 4.44
N ALA A 65 -8.05 20.52 3.38
CA ALA A 65 -8.53 19.55 2.38
C ALA A 65 -7.47 19.24 1.31
N ASP A 66 -6.61 20.22 1.03
CA ASP A 66 -5.55 20.22 0.02
C ASP A 66 -4.57 21.37 0.31
N ALA A 67 -3.56 21.53 -0.54
CA ALA A 67 -2.53 22.57 -0.39
C ALA A 67 -3.09 24.00 -0.52
N GLU A 68 -4.02 24.25 -1.45
CA GLU A 68 -4.63 25.57 -1.64
C GLU A 68 -5.47 25.96 -0.41
N HIS A 69 -6.22 25.01 0.14
CA HIS A 69 -6.95 25.21 1.38
C HIS A 69 -5.99 25.52 2.54
N ALA A 70 -4.84 24.86 2.63
CA ALA A 70 -3.85 25.14 3.67
C ALA A 70 -3.35 26.60 3.62
N GLU A 71 -3.12 27.14 2.42
CA GLU A 71 -2.78 28.56 2.23
C GLU A 71 -3.92 29.47 2.72
N ARG A 72 -5.18 29.16 2.39
CA ARG A 72 -6.34 29.92 2.90
C ARG A 72 -6.47 29.87 4.42
N LEU A 73 -6.15 28.73 5.06
CA LEU A 73 -6.14 28.61 6.52
C LEU A 73 -5.08 29.54 7.14
N GLN A 74 -3.90 29.62 6.51
CA GLN A 74 -2.84 30.53 6.92
C GLN A 74 -3.26 31.99 6.78
N GLU A 75 -3.89 32.37 5.66
CA GLU A 75 -4.40 33.72 5.44
C GLU A 75 -5.46 34.09 6.47
N ALA A 76 -6.38 33.17 6.79
CA ALA A 76 -7.41 33.37 7.81
C ALA A 76 -6.80 33.59 9.20
N ALA A 77 -5.78 32.80 9.57
CA ALA A 77 -5.06 32.99 10.83
C ALA A 77 -4.29 34.33 10.87
N ALA A 78 -3.66 34.73 9.75
CA ALA A 78 -2.94 35.99 9.64
C ALA A 78 -3.86 37.23 9.68
N ALA A 79 -5.13 37.08 9.29
CA ALA A 79 -6.12 38.16 9.32
C ALA A 79 -6.63 38.49 10.74
N VAL A 80 -6.36 37.64 11.74
CA VAL A 80 -6.77 37.87 13.13
C VAL A 80 -5.96 39.04 13.73
N PRO A 81 -6.63 40.07 14.28
CA PRO A 81 -5.93 41.22 14.87
C PRO A 81 -4.95 40.81 15.97
N GLY A 82 -3.71 41.34 15.89
CA GLY A 82 -2.67 41.04 16.87
C GLY A 82 -1.95 39.71 16.65
N VAL A 83 -2.22 39.00 15.54
CA VAL A 83 -1.52 37.78 15.14
C VAL A 83 -0.54 38.08 14.02
N THR A 84 0.68 37.58 14.15
CA THR A 84 1.63 37.45 13.05
C THR A 84 1.93 35.97 12.84
N VAL A 85 1.63 35.40 11.67
CA VAL A 85 2.08 34.05 11.31
C VAL A 85 3.58 34.13 11.03
N HIS A 86 4.39 33.59 11.95
CA HIS A 86 5.85 33.60 11.82
C HIS A 86 6.35 32.50 10.90
N LYS A 87 5.77 31.29 10.99
CA LYS A 87 6.14 30.16 10.15
C LYS A 87 4.98 29.17 10.03
N THR A 88 4.70 28.72 8.82
CA THR A 88 3.84 27.56 8.57
C THR A 88 4.72 26.37 8.22
N SER A 89 4.40 25.19 8.74
CA SER A 89 5.11 23.95 8.44
C SER A 89 4.13 22.83 8.13
N ASP A 90 4.34 22.17 7.00
CA ASP A 90 3.59 20.98 6.64
C ASP A 90 4.04 19.80 7.51
N ARG A 91 3.08 19.14 8.17
CA ARG A 91 3.38 18.07 9.14
C ARG A 91 3.89 16.81 8.47
N VAL A 92 3.50 16.54 7.22
CA VAL A 92 4.06 15.44 6.44
C VAL A 92 5.53 15.71 6.16
N PHE A 93 5.90 16.91 5.73
CA PHE A 93 7.31 17.25 5.50
C PHE A 93 8.13 17.25 6.78
N LEU A 94 7.59 17.74 7.89
CA LEU A 94 8.26 17.69 9.19
C LEU A 94 8.56 16.25 9.62
N LEU A 95 7.64 15.31 9.39
CA LEU A 95 7.83 13.88 9.67
C LEU A 95 8.99 13.27 8.86
N HIS A 96 9.32 13.85 7.71
CA HIS A 96 10.35 13.35 6.79
C HIS A 96 11.74 13.96 7.01
N ILE A 97 11.90 14.92 7.93
CA ILE A 97 13.21 15.52 8.22
C ILE A 97 14.14 14.44 8.80
N GLY A 98 15.17 14.08 8.05
CA GLY A 98 16.14 13.05 8.45
C GLY A 98 15.76 11.61 8.09
N GLY A 99 14.65 11.42 7.38
CA GLY A 99 14.14 10.09 7.01
C GLY A 99 13.29 9.45 8.12
N LYS A 100 12.68 8.29 7.80
CA LYS A 100 11.75 7.58 8.70
C LYS A 100 12.35 6.39 9.45
N ILE A 101 13.57 6.00 9.12
CA ILE A 101 14.22 4.79 9.65
C ILE A 101 15.65 5.10 10.11
N GLU A 102 16.14 4.31 11.06
CA GLU A 102 17.51 4.36 11.56
C GLU A 102 18.07 2.95 11.79
N VAL A 103 19.39 2.83 11.92
CA VAL A 103 20.05 1.59 12.31
C VAL A 103 20.39 1.66 13.80
N SER A 104 19.97 0.63 14.54
CA SER A 104 20.32 0.48 15.95
C SER A 104 21.00 -0.87 16.20
N SER A 105 21.98 -0.89 17.10
CA SER A 105 22.71 -2.11 17.44
C SER A 105 21.85 -3.03 18.32
N LYS A 106 21.73 -4.30 17.94
CA LYS A 106 21.08 -5.34 18.76
C LYS A 106 21.94 -5.79 19.96
N VAL A 107 23.23 -5.48 19.94
CA VAL A 107 24.19 -5.86 20.99
C VAL A 107 24.79 -4.61 21.63
N PRO A 108 25.04 -4.62 22.96
CA PRO A 108 25.70 -3.51 23.62
C PRO A 108 27.16 -3.41 23.17
N LEU A 109 27.66 -2.18 23.01
CA LEU A 109 29.07 -1.87 22.71
C LEU A 109 29.62 -0.89 23.76
N ARG A 110 29.63 -1.31 25.04
CA ARG A 110 29.89 -0.39 26.17
C ARG A 110 31.36 -0.33 26.56
N ASN A 111 32.12 -1.37 26.26
CA ASN A 111 33.49 -1.54 26.72
C ASN A 111 34.32 -2.33 25.70
N ARG A 112 35.61 -2.52 26.00
CA ARG A 112 36.55 -3.23 25.12
C ARG A 112 36.21 -4.71 24.94
N ASP A 113 35.64 -5.34 25.97
CA ASP A 113 35.26 -6.75 25.93
C ASP A 113 34.09 -6.95 24.95
N ASP A 114 33.01 -6.16 25.11
CA ASP A 114 31.88 -6.08 24.18
C ASP A 114 32.37 -5.88 22.72
N LEU A 115 33.27 -4.90 22.50
CA LEU A 115 33.82 -4.60 21.18
C LEU A 115 34.67 -5.77 20.62
N SER A 116 35.45 -6.44 21.46
CA SER A 116 36.29 -7.56 21.02
C SER A 116 35.51 -8.81 20.60
N MET A 117 34.29 -8.96 21.12
CA MET A 117 33.35 -10.03 20.75
C MET A 117 32.56 -9.67 19.48
N ALA A 118 31.99 -8.45 19.43
CA ALA A 118 31.17 -8.00 18.32
C ALA A 118 31.97 -7.64 17.07
N TYR A 119 33.24 -7.27 17.24
CA TYR A 119 34.15 -6.89 16.16
C TYR A 119 35.50 -7.61 16.31
N THR A 120 36.62 -6.95 16.01
CA THR A 120 37.93 -7.58 16.05
C THR A 120 38.42 -7.81 17.48
N PRO A 121 39.04 -8.96 17.77
CA PRO A 121 39.32 -10.07 16.84
C PRO A 121 38.20 -11.13 16.74
N GLY A 122 37.18 -11.10 17.60
CA GLY A 122 36.17 -12.16 17.75
C GLY A 122 35.37 -12.46 16.48
N VAL A 123 34.95 -11.43 15.74
CA VAL A 123 34.18 -11.55 14.49
C VAL A 123 34.88 -12.41 13.43
N GLY A 124 36.21 -12.45 13.43
CA GLY A 124 36.99 -13.28 12.50
C GLY A 124 36.70 -14.78 12.65
N ARG A 125 36.39 -15.24 13.86
CA ARG A 125 36.00 -16.64 14.11
C ARG A 125 34.63 -16.96 13.50
N VAL A 126 33.69 -16.01 13.54
CA VAL A 126 32.38 -16.14 12.92
C VAL A 126 32.53 -16.15 11.39
N SER A 127 33.37 -15.28 10.83
CA SER A 127 33.65 -15.26 9.38
C SER A 127 34.26 -16.57 8.89
N LEU A 128 35.22 -17.15 9.62
CA LEU A 128 35.81 -18.45 9.28
C LEU A 128 34.77 -19.58 9.36
N ALA A 129 33.95 -19.60 10.42
CA ALA A 129 32.88 -20.58 10.55
C ALA A 129 31.88 -20.51 9.39
N LEU A 130 31.51 -19.31 8.92
CA LEU A 130 30.64 -19.14 7.75
C LEU A 130 31.31 -19.50 6.43
N ALA A 131 32.64 -19.40 6.32
CA ALA A 131 33.37 -19.89 5.15
C ALA A 131 33.37 -21.43 5.06
N GLU A 132 33.38 -22.11 6.21
CA GLU A 132 33.28 -23.57 6.31
C GLU A 132 31.83 -24.07 6.22
N HIS A 133 30.88 -23.31 6.76
CA HIS A 133 29.44 -23.62 6.85
C HIS A 133 28.56 -22.46 6.35
N PRO A 134 28.46 -22.23 5.02
CA PRO A 134 27.71 -21.11 4.46
C PRO A 134 26.22 -21.11 4.84
N GLU A 135 25.62 -22.28 5.11
CA GLU A 135 24.22 -22.44 5.53
C GLU A 135 23.88 -21.72 6.84
N ASP A 136 24.88 -21.45 7.68
CA ASP A 136 24.71 -20.76 8.96
C ASP A 136 24.56 -19.24 8.82
N VAL A 137 24.70 -18.69 7.61
CA VAL A 137 24.65 -17.23 7.38
C VAL A 137 23.36 -16.60 7.89
N ARG A 138 22.20 -17.27 7.73
CA ARG A 138 20.91 -16.77 8.24
C ARG A 138 20.85 -16.79 9.78
N ARG A 139 21.55 -17.72 10.42
CA ARG A 139 21.59 -17.87 11.89
C ARG A 139 22.52 -16.88 12.56
N LEU A 140 23.66 -16.58 11.92
CA LEU A 140 24.76 -15.81 12.50
C LEU A 140 24.80 -14.36 12.04
N THR A 141 23.89 -13.93 11.15
CA THR A 141 23.88 -12.57 10.60
C THR A 141 22.46 -12.02 10.51
N VAL A 142 22.36 -10.73 10.15
CA VAL A 142 21.08 -10.06 9.91
C VAL A 142 20.28 -10.69 8.76
N LYS A 143 20.92 -11.47 7.86
CA LYS A 143 20.27 -12.13 6.71
C LYS A 143 19.03 -12.94 7.11
N GLY A 144 19.01 -13.54 8.30
CA GLY A 144 17.85 -14.31 8.77
C GLY A 144 16.59 -13.49 9.01
N ASN A 145 16.68 -12.17 9.10
CA ASN A 145 15.56 -11.27 9.39
C ASN A 145 15.55 -10.01 8.51
N SER A 146 16.35 -9.97 7.44
CA SER A 146 16.46 -8.80 6.57
C SER A 146 15.72 -8.93 5.25
N VAL A 147 15.08 -7.85 4.83
CA VAL A 147 14.43 -7.74 3.51
C VAL A 147 14.95 -6.50 2.77
N ALA A 148 15.25 -6.64 1.49
CA ALA A 148 15.55 -5.51 0.61
C ALA A 148 14.26 -5.06 -0.08
N VAL A 149 13.87 -3.80 0.11
CA VAL A 149 12.74 -3.16 -0.59
C VAL A 149 13.31 -2.47 -1.83
N VAL A 150 13.22 -3.13 -2.98
CA VAL A 150 13.89 -2.72 -4.22
C VAL A 150 12.90 -2.03 -5.16
N THR A 151 13.29 -0.88 -5.69
CA THR A 151 12.52 -0.12 -6.69
C THR A 151 13.45 0.55 -7.70
N ASP A 152 12.95 0.85 -8.90
CA ASP A 152 13.56 1.80 -9.85
C ASP A 152 12.84 3.17 -9.86
N GLY A 153 11.76 3.31 -9.08
CA GLY A 153 10.92 4.50 -9.02
C GLY A 153 10.12 4.78 -10.28
N SER A 154 9.89 3.77 -11.12
CA SER A 154 9.20 3.94 -12.41
C SER A 154 7.66 3.91 -12.32
N ALA A 155 7.09 3.43 -11.21
CA ALA A 155 5.64 3.38 -10.98
C ALA A 155 5.26 3.71 -9.53
N VAL A 156 5.78 4.82 -8.99
CA VAL A 156 5.58 5.18 -7.57
C VAL A 156 4.12 5.59 -7.32
N LEU A 157 3.38 4.78 -6.58
CA LEU A 157 1.97 5.03 -6.26
C LEU A 157 1.15 5.34 -7.55
N GLY A 158 0.30 6.38 -7.51
CA GLY A 158 -0.36 6.95 -8.69
C GLY A 158 0.43 8.06 -9.38
N LEU A 159 1.69 8.30 -8.99
CA LEU A 159 2.51 9.41 -9.49
C LEU A 159 3.31 9.04 -10.76
N GLY A 160 3.42 7.75 -11.05
CA GLY A 160 4.14 7.23 -12.20
C GLY A 160 5.66 7.26 -12.03
N ASN A 161 6.37 7.52 -13.14
CA ASN A 161 7.83 7.49 -13.17
C ASN A 161 8.41 8.81 -12.66
N ILE A 162 8.75 8.85 -11.38
CA ILE A 162 9.37 10.01 -10.69
C ILE A 162 10.83 9.75 -10.31
N GLY A 163 11.33 8.56 -10.61
CA GLY A 163 12.73 8.17 -10.40
C GLY A 163 13.04 7.71 -8.97
N PRO A 164 14.22 7.10 -8.78
CA PRO A 164 14.58 6.40 -7.55
C PRO A 164 14.67 7.32 -6.32
N GLY A 165 15.18 8.54 -6.48
CA GLY A 165 15.32 9.48 -5.36
C GLY A 165 13.97 9.94 -4.80
N ALA A 166 12.98 10.15 -5.68
CA ALA A 166 11.63 10.52 -5.27
C ALA A 166 10.81 9.34 -4.74
N ALA A 167 11.19 8.10 -5.08
CA ALA A 167 10.61 6.88 -4.52
C ALA A 167 11.05 6.59 -3.07
N LEU A 168 12.24 7.06 -2.68
CA LEU A 168 12.87 6.72 -1.39
C LEU A 168 11.96 6.94 -0.17
N PRO A 169 11.17 8.03 -0.04
CA PRO A 169 10.23 8.19 1.06
C PRO A 169 9.18 7.07 1.14
N VAL A 170 8.69 6.56 0.00
CA VAL A 170 7.75 5.44 -0.02
C VAL A 170 8.44 4.16 0.45
N MET A 171 9.65 3.89 -0.04
CA MET A 171 10.43 2.71 0.33
C MET A 171 10.82 2.69 1.81
N GLU A 172 11.22 3.84 2.37
CA GLU A 172 11.42 3.98 3.83
C GLU A 172 10.13 3.70 4.61
N GLY A 173 8.98 4.16 4.08
CA GLY A 173 7.67 3.88 4.66
C GLY A 173 7.41 2.38 4.72
N LYS A 174 7.65 1.67 3.62
CA LYS A 174 7.55 0.19 3.59
C LYS A 174 8.48 -0.48 4.58
N ALA A 175 9.73 -0.03 4.67
CA ALA A 175 10.68 -0.55 5.65
C ALA A 175 10.21 -0.36 7.10
N ALA A 176 9.65 0.81 7.42
CA ALA A 176 9.05 1.08 8.73
C ALA A 176 7.84 0.18 9.03
N LEU A 177 7.01 -0.10 8.02
CA LEU A 177 5.85 -0.99 8.15
C LEU A 177 6.25 -2.45 8.35
N PHE A 178 7.27 -2.94 7.63
CA PHE A 178 7.90 -4.24 7.90
C PHE A 178 8.34 -4.37 9.35
N LYS A 179 9.03 -3.34 9.87
CA LYS A 179 9.48 -3.34 11.26
C LYS A 179 8.32 -3.32 12.25
N ARG A 180 7.32 -2.46 12.00
CA ARG A 180 6.18 -2.27 12.91
C ARG A 180 5.29 -3.50 13.01
N PHE A 181 5.00 -4.15 11.88
CA PHE A 181 3.99 -5.20 11.81
C PHE A 181 4.54 -6.62 11.82
N ALA A 182 5.82 -6.82 11.52
CA ALA A 182 6.42 -8.15 11.44
C ALA A 182 7.80 -8.28 12.13
N ASP A 183 8.28 -7.21 12.78
CA ASP A 183 9.64 -7.11 13.34
C ASP A 183 10.75 -7.48 12.34
N ILE A 184 10.51 -7.19 11.06
CA ILE A 184 11.46 -7.42 9.97
C ILE A 184 12.35 -6.19 9.82
N ASP A 185 13.65 -6.42 9.73
CA ASP A 185 14.60 -5.35 9.47
C ASP A 185 14.65 -5.14 7.94
N ALA A 186 14.05 -4.08 7.42
CA ALA A 186 13.95 -3.84 5.99
C ALA A 186 14.78 -2.62 5.57
N TRP A 187 15.38 -2.68 4.37
CA TRP A 187 16.20 -1.60 3.82
C TRP A 187 15.70 -1.15 2.45
N PRO A 188 15.48 0.16 2.24
CA PRO A 188 15.12 0.69 0.93
C PRO A 188 16.33 0.69 0.00
N ILE A 189 16.17 0.12 -1.20
CA ILE A 189 17.18 0.03 -2.26
C ILE A 189 16.58 0.62 -3.54
N CYS A 190 16.74 1.92 -3.74
CA CYS A 190 16.28 2.61 -4.95
C CYS A 190 17.41 2.61 -6.00
N LEU A 191 17.20 1.91 -7.11
CA LEU A 191 18.18 1.75 -8.18
C LEU A 191 18.04 2.83 -9.24
N ASP A 192 19.13 3.51 -9.58
CA ASP A 192 19.18 4.50 -10.67
C ASP A 192 19.44 3.83 -12.03
N SER A 193 18.61 2.85 -12.34
CA SER A 193 18.53 2.20 -13.64
C SER A 193 17.13 1.66 -13.86
N GLN A 194 16.65 1.77 -15.10
CA GLN A 194 15.39 1.17 -15.56
C GLN A 194 15.63 0.08 -16.61
N ASP A 195 16.89 -0.32 -16.79
CA ASP A 195 17.27 -1.46 -17.62
C ASP A 195 17.05 -2.75 -16.84
N THR A 196 16.33 -3.69 -17.45
CA THR A 196 15.96 -4.96 -16.81
C THR A 196 17.18 -5.79 -16.43
N ASP A 197 18.21 -5.84 -17.28
CA ASP A 197 19.42 -6.63 -17.01
C ASP A 197 20.23 -6.04 -15.86
N GLU A 198 20.36 -4.72 -15.83
CA GLU A 198 21.05 -3.99 -14.76
C GLU A 198 20.35 -4.15 -13.41
N ILE A 199 19.01 -4.03 -13.37
CA ILE A 199 18.23 -4.23 -12.15
C ILE A 199 18.39 -5.66 -11.65
N VAL A 200 18.18 -6.66 -12.51
CA VAL A 200 18.33 -8.08 -12.14
C VAL A 200 19.75 -8.34 -11.60
N ARG A 201 20.77 -7.82 -12.28
CA ARG A 201 22.16 -7.98 -11.85
C ARG A 201 22.44 -7.32 -10.52
N ALA A 202 21.95 -6.10 -10.29
CA ALA A 202 22.13 -5.37 -9.04
C ALA A 202 21.51 -6.14 -7.87
N VAL A 203 20.28 -6.63 -8.03
CA VAL A 203 19.60 -7.41 -6.99
C VAL A 203 20.35 -8.72 -6.71
N GLN A 204 20.83 -9.42 -7.73
CA GLN A 204 21.66 -10.62 -7.56
C GLN A 204 22.94 -10.36 -6.76
N LEU A 205 23.58 -9.21 -6.97
CA LEU A 205 24.82 -8.85 -6.27
C LEU A 205 24.60 -8.56 -4.79
N ILE A 206 23.44 -8.00 -4.42
CA ILE A 206 23.12 -7.66 -3.02
C ILE A 206 22.40 -8.78 -2.26
N ALA A 207 21.80 -9.75 -2.97
CA ALA A 207 21.05 -10.87 -2.40
C ALA A 207 21.77 -11.61 -1.25
N PRO A 208 23.12 -11.79 -1.24
CA PRO A 208 23.80 -12.39 -0.10
C PRO A 208 23.49 -11.73 1.25
N GLY A 209 23.20 -10.42 1.30
CA GLY A 209 22.89 -9.67 2.52
C GLY A 209 21.44 -9.77 3.02
N PHE A 210 20.53 -10.36 2.23
CA PHE A 210 19.09 -10.35 2.51
C PHE A 210 18.48 -11.73 2.63
N GLY A 211 17.47 -11.87 3.49
CA GLY A 211 16.65 -13.07 3.64
C GLY A 211 15.50 -13.14 2.64
N GLY A 212 15.11 -12.01 2.03
CA GLY A 212 14.12 -11.93 0.96
C GLY A 212 14.20 -10.59 0.21
N ILE A 213 13.61 -10.55 -0.98
CA ILE A 213 13.54 -9.36 -1.84
C ILE A 213 12.07 -8.96 -2.02
N ASN A 214 11.73 -7.74 -1.65
CA ASN A 214 10.45 -7.11 -1.93
C ASN A 214 10.61 -6.13 -3.09
N LEU A 215 10.11 -6.47 -4.27
CA LEU A 215 10.05 -5.57 -5.43
C LEU A 215 8.86 -4.62 -5.28
N GLU A 216 9.08 -3.36 -5.62
CA GLU A 216 8.13 -2.29 -5.35
C GLU A 216 8.14 -1.19 -6.40
N ASP A 217 6.97 -0.67 -6.79
CA ASP A 217 6.82 0.51 -7.63
C ASP A 217 7.63 0.43 -8.96
N ILE A 218 7.70 -0.75 -9.56
CA ILE A 218 8.36 -1.01 -10.86
C ILE A 218 7.29 -1.15 -11.94
N ALA A 219 7.41 -0.37 -13.02
CA ALA A 219 6.41 -0.34 -14.08
C ALA A 219 6.33 -1.67 -14.86
N ALA A 220 5.09 -2.07 -15.17
CA ALA A 220 4.82 -3.07 -16.19
C ALA A 220 5.22 -2.55 -17.59
N PRO A 221 5.69 -3.42 -18.51
CA PRO A 221 5.81 -4.88 -18.37
C PRO A 221 7.13 -5.36 -17.75
N ARG A 222 8.09 -4.47 -17.46
CA ARG A 222 9.44 -4.87 -17.00
C ARG A 222 9.42 -5.60 -15.67
N CYS A 223 8.53 -5.21 -14.76
CA CYS A 223 8.37 -5.84 -13.45
C CYS A 223 8.19 -7.36 -13.54
N PHE A 224 7.46 -7.86 -14.55
CA PHE A 224 7.23 -9.29 -14.76
C PHE A 224 8.51 -10.04 -15.11
N GLU A 225 9.33 -9.48 -16.00
CA GLU A 225 10.59 -10.12 -16.40
C GLU A 225 11.62 -10.08 -15.26
N ILE A 226 11.73 -8.94 -14.58
CA ILE A 226 12.61 -8.75 -13.42
C ILE A 226 12.28 -9.78 -12.36
N GLU A 227 11.01 -9.87 -11.96
CA GLU A 227 10.56 -10.81 -10.94
C GLU A 227 10.84 -12.26 -11.34
N ARG A 228 10.42 -12.67 -12.55
CA ARG A 228 10.63 -14.03 -13.04
C ARG A 228 12.11 -14.44 -13.00
N ARG A 229 13.00 -13.59 -13.52
CA ARG A 229 14.44 -13.88 -13.56
C ARG A 229 15.06 -13.93 -12.16
N LEU A 230 14.61 -13.07 -11.24
CA LEU A 230 15.10 -13.10 -9.87
C LEU A 230 14.63 -14.35 -9.13
N ARG A 231 13.37 -14.75 -9.29
CA ARG A 231 12.83 -15.99 -8.72
C ARG A 231 13.53 -17.25 -9.26
N GLU A 232 13.91 -17.24 -10.54
CA GLU A 232 14.64 -18.36 -11.15
C GLU A 232 16.10 -18.47 -10.70
N THR A 233 16.71 -17.37 -10.25
CA THR A 233 18.17 -17.30 -10.03
C THR A 233 18.58 -17.14 -8.57
N LEU A 234 17.67 -16.74 -7.69
CA LEU A 234 17.94 -16.53 -6.26
C LEU A 234 17.48 -17.72 -5.40
N ASP A 235 18.13 -17.91 -4.26
CA ASP A 235 17.83 -18.92 -3.23
C ASP A 235 17.03 -18.33 -2.05
N ILE A 236 16.43 -17.16 -2.26
CA ILE A 236 15.62 -16.40 -1.32
C ILE A 236 14.32 -15.96 -2.01
N PRO A 237 13.22 -15.81 -1.26
CA PRO A 237 11.95 -15.42 -1.84
C PRO A 237 12.04 -14.02 -2.45
N VAL A 238 11.45 -13.88 -3.64
CA VAL A 238 11.25 -12.61 -4.32
C VAL A 238 9.75 -12.41 -4.46
N PHE A 239 9.26 -11.30 -3.93
CA PHE A 239 7.85 -10.96 -3.90
C PHE A 239 7.67 -9.55 -4.43
N HIS A 240 6.76 -9.36 -5.37
CA HIS A 240 6.38 -8.03 -5.84
C HIS A 240 5.08 -7.60 -5.19
N ASP A 241 5.11 -6.57 -4.34
CA ASP A 241 3.96 -6.22 -3.51
C ASP A 241 2.78 -5.68 -4.33
N ASP A 242 3.04 -4.81 -5.32
CA ASP A 242 1.97 -4.29 -6.20
C ASP A 242 1.25 -5.38 -7.01
N GLN A 243 1.91 -6.52 -7.24
CA GLN A 243 1.31 -7.68 -7.89
C GLN A 243 0.63 -8.59 -6.87
N HIS A 244 1.45 -9.33 -6.11
CA HIS A 244 1.00 -10.44 -5.28
C HIS A 244 0.36 -9.96 -3.99
N GLY A 245 0.88 -8.89 -3.38
CA GLY A 245 0.29 -8.28 -2.19
C GLY A 245 -1.12 -7.78 -2.47
N THR A 246 -1.30 -7.06 -3.58
CA THR A 246 -2.62 -6.62 -4.04
C THR A 246 -3.55 -7.81 -4.29
N ALA A 247 -3.07 -8.84 -5.01
CA ALA A 247 -3.88 -10.02 -5.33
C ALA A 247 -4.37 -10.76 -4.07
N ILE A 248 -3.49 -10.95 -3.08
CA ILE A 248 -3.81 -11.60 -1.81
C ILE A 248 -4.92 -10.85 -1.07
N VAL A 249 -4.79 -9.53 -0.91
CA VAL A 249 -5.76 -8.74 -0.14
C VAL A 249 -7.09 -8.61 -0.90
N VAL A 250 -7.05 -8.48 -2.24
CA VAL A 250 -8.27 -8.48 -3.06
C VAL A 250 -9.00 -9.81 -2.96
N LEU A 251 -8.31 -10.94 -3.03
CA LEU A 251 -8.95 -12.25 -2.88
C LEU A 251 -9.53 -12.44 -1.46
N ALA A 252 -8.83 -11.99 -0.42
CA ALA A 252 -9.33 -12.02 0.95
C ALA A 252 -10.62 -11.21 1.10
N ALA A 253 -10.63 -9.98 0.60
CA ALA A 253 -11.80 -9.11 0.61
C ALA A 253 -12.94 -9.69 -0.23
N LEU A 254 -12.64 -10.22 -1.42
CA LEU A 254 -13.63 -10.85 -2.30
C LEU A 254 -14.29 -12.04 -1.60
N THR A 255 -13.51 -12.91 -0.96
CA THR A 255 -14.02 -14.07 -0.22
C THR A 255 -15.06 -13.65 0.82
N ASN A 256 -14.76 -12.62 1.60
CA ASN A 256 -15.71 -12.10 2.60
C ASN A 256 -16.88 -11.33 1.99
N ALA A 257 -16.68 -10.58 0.91
CA ALA A 257 -17.76 -9.91 0.19
C ALA A 257 -18.78 -10.91 -0.36
N LEU A 258 -18.32 -12.03 -0.93
CA LEU A 258 -19.19 -13.09 -1.43
C LEU A 258 -19.97 -13.79 -0.32
N ARG A 259 -19.36 -13.97 0.86
CA ARG A 259 -20.06 -14.44 2.06
C ARG A 259 -21.18 -13.49 2.50
N VAL A 260 -20.95 -12.17 2.42
CA VAL A 260 -21.96 -11.15 2.73
C VAL A 260 -23.15 -11.22 1.76
N VAL A 261 -22.90 -11.42 0.46
CA VAL A 261 -23.97 -11.47 -0.56
C VAL A 261 -24.49 -12.90 -0.83
N GLY A 262 -24.00 -13.91 -0.10
CA GLY A 262 -24.44 -15.29 -0.21
C GLY A 262 -24.13 -15.96 -1.56
N LYS A 263 -22.98 -15.66 -2.17
CA LYS A 263 -22.54 -16.22 -3.47
C LYS A 263 -21.31 -17.11 -3.32
N ASP A 264 -21.20 -18.13 -4.17
CA ASP A 264 -20.05 -19.02 -4.22
C ASP A 264 -19.02 -18.54 -5.27
N LEU A 265 -17.73 -18.59 -4.92
CA LEU A 265 -16.63 -18.09 -5.75
C LEU A 265 -16.60 -18.69 -7.17
N GLY A 266 -16.97 -19.97 -7.34
CA GLY A 266 -17.00 -20.62 -8.66
C GLY A 266 -18.20 -20.23 -9.54
N SER A 267 -19.21 -19.57 -8.97
CA SER A 267 -20.45 -19.23 -9.67
C SER A 267 -20.54 -17.79 -10.16
N ILE A 268 -19.60 -16.93 -9.73
CA ILE A 268 -19.64 -15.50 -10.04
C ILE A 268 -19.18 -15.20 -11.47
N ARG A 269 -19.67 -14.09 -12.00
CA ARG A 269 -19.08 -13.39 -13.14
C ARG A 269 -18.35 -12.14 -12.65
N ALA A 270 -17.05 -12.10 -12.88
CA ALA A 270 -16.21 -10.98 -12.49
C ALA A 270 -15.76 -10.15 -13.71
N VAL A 271 -15.76 -8.83 -13.56
CA VAL A 271 -15.16 -7.89 -14.51
C VAL A 271 -13.99 -7.20 -13.84
N VAL A 272 -12.81 -7.30 -14.44
CA VAL A 272 -11.59 -6.64 -13.96
C VAL A 272 -11.20 -5.53 -14.93
N SER A 273 -11.09 -4.30 -14.44
CA SER A 273 -10.60 -3.15 -15.20
C SER A 273 -9.15 -2.87 -14.83
N GLY A 274 -8.25 -3.08 -15.78
CA GLY A 274 -6.80 -2.97 -15.66
C GLY A 274 -6.12 -4.32 -15.88
N ALA A 275 -5.31 -4.43 -16.94
CA ALA A 275 -4.48 -5.61 -17.23
C ALA A 275 -2.98 -5.35 -16.98
N GLY A 276 -2.69 -4.47 -16.01
CA GLY A 276 -1.33 -4.19 -15.53
C GLY A 276 -0.82 -5.26 -14.56
N ALA A 277 0.20 -4.90 -13.78
CA ALA A 277 0.83 -5.76 -12.78
C ALA A 277 -0.18 -6.31 -11.75
N ALA A 278 -0.89 -5.42 -11.05
CA ALA A 278 -1.91 -5.78 -10.06
C ALA A 278 -3.06 -6.60 -10.67
N GLY A 279 -3.66 -6.11 -11.75
CA GLY A 279 -4.82 -6.78 -12.37
C GLY A 279 -4.52 -8.18 -12.87
N SER A 280 -3.36 -8.39 -13.50
CA SER A 280 -2.94 -9.71 -13.97
C SER A 280 -2.74 -10.69 -12.80
N ALA A 281 -2.15 -10.23 -11.69
CA ALA A 281 -1.95 -11.03 -10.49
C ALA A 281 -3.27 -11.35 -9.76
N ILE A 282 -4.17 -10.37 -9.63
CA ILE A 282 -5.52 -10.55 -9.07
C ILE A 282 -6.26 -11.64 -9.84
N VAL A 283 -6.34 -11.51 -11.16
CA VAL A 283 -7.06 -12.47 -12.01
C VAL A 283 -6.41 -13.85 -11.91
N THR A 284 -5.08 -13.93 -11.94
CA THR A 284 -4.37 -15.21 -11.83
C THR A 284 -4.68 -15.92 -10.50
N LEU A 285 -4.69 -15.19 -9.39
CA LEU A 285 -4.99 -15.74 -8.07
C LEU A 285 -6.48 -16.09 -7.93
N MET A 286 -7.40 -15.28 -8.49
CA MET A 286 -8.82 -15.59 -8.55
C MET A 286 -9.12 -16.88 -9.32
N LEU A 287 -8.49 -17.07 -10.48
CA LEU A 287 -8.61 -18.31 -11.26
C LEU A 287 -8.08 -19.51 -10.46
N ALA A 288 -6.97 -19.34 -9.75
CA ALA A 288 -6.39 -20.38 -8.90
C ALA A 288 -7.28 -20.72 -7.69
N ALA A 289 -8.01 -19.72 -7.16
CA ALA A 289 -8.98 -19.90 -6.08
C ALA A 289 -10.30 -20.55 -6.55
N GLY A 290 -10.54 -20.62 -7.86
CA GLY A 290 -11.69 -21.31 -8.45
C GLY A 290 -12.72 -20.42 -9.12
N VAL A 291 -12.46 -19.13 -9.37
CA VAL A 291 -13.33 -18.29 -10.20
C VAL A 291 -13.24 -18.77 -11.66
N GLU A 292 -14.37 -19.05 -12.29
CA GLU A 292 -14.41 -19.59 -13.66
C GLU A 292 -14.63 -18.51 -14.74
N ASP A 293 -15.37 -17.44 -14.44
CA ASP A 293 -15.76 -16.41 -15.40
C ASP A 293 -15.21 -15.03 -15.01
N VAL A 294 -14.06 -14.69 -15.58
CA VAL A 294 -13.43 -13.37 -15.42
C VAL A 294 -13.27 -12.71 -16.78
N VAL A 295 -13.77 -11.50 -16.96
CA VAL A 295 -13.57 -10.67 -18.16
C VAL A 295 -12.64 -9.51 -17.81
N VAL A 296 -11.54 -9.37 -18.55
CA VAL A 296 -10.52 -8.36 -18.26
C VAL A 296 -10.54 -7.26 -19.32
N TYR A 297 -10.53 -6.01 -18.88
CA TYR A 297 -10.41 -4.82 -19.72
C TYR A 297 -9.08 -4.13 -19.47
N ASP A 298 -8.52 -3.54 -20.51
CA ASP A 298 -7.40 -2.59 -20.42
C ASP A 298 -7.69 -1.35 -21.26
N ARG A 299 -6.73 -0.45 -21.40
CA ARG A 299 -6.84 0.82 -22.14
C ARG A 299 -7.45 0.68 -23.54
N PHE A 300 -7.19 -0.43 -24.23
CA PHE A 300 -7.67 -0.67 -25.60
C PHE A 300 -8.98 -1.50 -25.67
N GLY A 301 -9.58 -1.81 -24.52
CA GLY A 301 -10.84 -2.54 -24.41
C GLY A 301 -10.69 -3.94 -23.81
N CYS A 302 -11.67 -4.80 -24.08
CA CYS A 302 -11.71 -6.16 -23.57
C CYS A 302 -10.54 -7.00 -24.11
N LEU A 303 -9.80 -7.67 -23.23
CA LEU A 303 -8.82 -8.67 -23.62
C LEU A 303 -9.53 -9.85 -24.28
N SER A 304 -8.98 -10.32 -25.40
CA SER A 304 -9.48 -11.48 -26.10
C SER A 304 -8.36 -12.37 -26.59
N ARG A 305 -8.53 -13.68 -26.42
CA ARG A 305 -7.65 -14.71 -26.99
C ARG A 305 -7.46 -14.63 -28.51
N HIS A 306 -8.35 -13.92 -29.19
CA HIS A 306 -8.32 -13.72 -30.64
C HIS A 306 -7.51 -12.48 -31.07
N ASP A 307 -7.05 -11.66 -30.12
CA ASP A 307 -6.24 -10.48 -30.40
C ASP A 307 -4.74 -10.82 -30.36
N GLU A 308 -4.17 -10.98 -31.55
CA GLU A 308 -2.74 -11.27 -31.73
C GLU A 308 -1.83 -10.04 -31.54
N THR A 309 -2.38 -8.85 -31.30
CA THR A 309 -1.61 -7.63 -31.02
C THR A 309 -1.29 -7.46 -29.55
N LEU A 310 -1.94 -8.25 -28.67
CA LEU A 310 -1.71 -8.20 -27.23
C LEU A 310 -0.25 -8.52 -26.87
N PRO A 311 0.35 -7.77 -25.92
CA PRO A 311 1.62 -8.13 -25.29
C PRO A 311 1.59 -9.57 -24.75
N PRO A 312 2.75 -10.26 -24.66
CA PRO A 312 2.80 -11.67 -24.26
C PRO A 312 2.05 -11.98 -22.97
N ALA A 313 2.24 -11.19 -21.90
CA ALA A 313 1.57 -11.38 -20.62
C ALA A 313 0.04 -11.22 -20.72
N GLN A 314 -0.43 -10.20 -21.45
CA GLN A 314 -1.87 -9.98 -21.66
C GLN A 314 -2.51 -11.05 -22.55
N ARG A 315 -1.75 -11.59 -23.51
CA ARG A 315 -2.20 -12.69 -24.36
C ARG A 315 -2.37 -13.99 -23.56
N GLU A 316 -1.43 -14.29 -22.66
CA GLU A 316 -1.56 -15.42 -21.74
C GLU A 316 -2.80 -15.26 -20.87
N LEU A 317 -3.00 -14.08 -20.30
CA LEU A 317 -4.17 -13.76 -19.49
C LEU A 317 -5.47 -13.91 -20.28
N ALA A 318 -5.52 -13.37 -21.51
CA ALA A 318 -6.66 -13.48 -22.41
C ALA A 318 -7.00 -14.91 -22.82
N GLY A 319 -5.99 -15.81 -22.87
CA GLY A 319 -6.18 -17.23 -23.14
C GLY A 319 -6.83 -18.02 -21.98
N ARG A 320 -6.77 -17.48 -20.76
CA ARG A 320 -7.30 -18.10 -19.53
C ARG A 320 -8.56 -17.42 -18.99
N THR A 321 -9.00 -16.35 -19.64
CA THR A 321 -10.11 -15.50 -19.21
C THR A 321 -11.14 -15.37 -20.31
N ASN A 322 -12.24 -14.67 -20.03
CA ASN A 322 -13.33 -14.38 -20.95
C ASN A 322 -13.87 -15.64 -21.66
N PRO A 323 -14.34 -16.66 -20.89
CA PRO A 323 -14.83 -17.92 -21.47
C PRO A 323 -16.04 -17.71 -22.39
N ARG A 324 -16.81 -16.63 -22.14
CA ARG A 324 -17.97 -16.22 -22.93
C ARG A 324 -17.63 -15.49 -24.23
N ASP A 325 -16.35 -15.17 -24.47
CA ASP A 325 -15.88 -14.35 -25.59
C ASP A 325 -16.64 -13.01 -25.71
N VAL A 326 -16.88 -12.37 -24.56
CA VAL A 326 -17.48 -11.02 -24.47
C VAL A 326 -16.66 -10.04 -25.30
N ARG A 327 -17.36 -9.16 -26.02
CA ARG A 327 -16.83 -8.09 -26.86
C ARG A 327 -17.54 -6.78 -26.51
N GLY A 328 -16.91 -5.67 -26.88
CA GLY A 328 -17.49 -4.34 -26.72
C GLY A 328 -16.81 -3.53 -25.63
N ASP A 329 -17.54 -2.54 -25.11
CA ASP A 329 -17.09 -1.66 -24.05
C ASP A 329 -17.26 -2.29 -22.66
N LEU A 330 -16.74 -1.61 -21.63
CA LEU A 330 -16.79 -2.08 -20.25
C LEU A 330 -18.22 -2.29 -19.77
N ARG A 331 -19.15 -1.39 -20.15
CA ARG A 331 -20.56 -1.45 -19.75
C ARG A 331 -21.21 -2.75 -20.22
N ALA A 332 -20.93 -3.20 -21.44
CA ALA A 332 -21.47 -4.45 -21.96
C ALA A 332 -21.05 -5.68 -21.14
N ALA A 333 -19.86 -5.68 -20.54
CA ALA A 333 -19.42 -6.77 -19.68
C ALA A 333 -20.02 -6.73 -18.26
N LEU A 334 -20.48 -5.56 -17.81
CA LEU A 334 -21.11 -5.40 -16.49
C LEU A 334 -22.52 -5.98 -16.43
N ASP A 335 -23.20 -6.13 -17.57
CA ASP A 335 -24.56 -6.70 -17.63
C ASP A 335 -24.60 -8.11 -17.02
N GLY A 336 -25.29 -8.23 -15.88
CA GLY A 336 -25.36 -9.46 -15.10
C GLY A 336 -24.02 -9.93 -14.50
N ALA A 337 -23.02 -9.06 -14.36
CA ALA A 337 -21.79 -9.35 -13.61
C ALA A 337 -22.05 -9.26 -12.11
N ASP A 338 -21.44 -10.14 -11.31
CA ASP A 338 -21.57 -10.12 -9.84
C ASP A 338 -20.57 -9.18 -9.19
N VAL A 339 -19.39 -9.06 -9.80
CA VAL A 339 -18.23 -8.39 -9.21
C VAL A 339 -17.56 -7.49 -10.23
N PHE A 340 -17.26 -6.25 -9.84
CA PHE A 340 -16.33 -5.37 -10.54
C PHE A 340 -15.09 -5.13 -9.67
N ILE A 341 -13.90 -5.28 -10.25
CA ILE A 341 -12.62 -4.95 -9.62
C ILE A 341 -11.86 -3.98 -10.53
N GLY A 342 -11.71 -2.75 -10.08
CA GLY A 342 -10.92 -1.71 -10.73
C GLY A 342 -9.54 -1.60 -10.11
N VAL A 343 -8.51 -1.70 -10.95
CA VAL A 343 -7.10 -1.39 -10.66
C VAL A 343 -6.48 -0.65 -11.85
N SER A 344 -7.21 0.35 -12.36
CA SER A 344 -6.88 1.06 -13.60
C SER A 344 -6.72 2.57 -13.43
N ALA A 345 -7.80 3.33 -13.59
CA ALA A 345 -7.77 4.77 -13.77
C ALA A 345 -9.05 5.42 -13.20
N PRO A 346 -8.99 6.70 -12.82
CA PRO A 346 -10.13 7.39 -12.22
C PRO A 346 -11.32 7.52 -13.17
N GLY A 347 -12.53 7.35 -12.63
CA GLY A 347 -13.79 7.63 -13.35
C GLY A 347 -14.11 6.69 -14.52
N VAL A 348 -13.55 5.49 -14.54
CA VAL A 348 -13.78 4.48 -15.59
C VAL A 348 -15.14 3.78 -15.42
N LEU A 349 -15.67 3.69 -14.20
CA LEU A 349 -16.97 3.10 -13.91
C LEU A 349 -17.98 4.20 -13.56
N ASP A 350 -19.03 4.34 -14.37
CA ASP A 350 -20.15 5.21 -14.05
C ASP A 350 -21.06 4.52 -13.02
N ALA A 351 -21.37 5.19 -11.92
CA ALA A 351 -22.23 4.64 -10.87
C ALA A 351 -23.63 4.23 -11.37
N SER A 352 -24.11 4.88 -12.45
CA SER A 352 -25.39 4.55 -13.08
C SER A 352 -25.41 3.22 -13.83
N TRP A 353 -24.25 2.59 -14.05
CA TRP A 353 -24.15 1.26 -14.68
C TRP A 353 -24.24 0.13 -13.67
N ILE A 354 -23.99 0.39 -12.38
CA ILE A 354 -24.02 -0.64 -11.33
C ILE A 354 -25.40 -1.33 -11.23
N PRO A 355 -26.55 -0.65 -11.41
CA PRO A 355 -27.84 -1.32 -11.47
C PRO A 355 -28.03 -2.31 -12.63
N ASP A 356 -27.21 -2.26 -13.69
CA ASP A 356 -27.22 -3.23 -14.79
C ASP A 356 -26.48 -4.54 -14.40
N MET A 357 -25.76 -4.55 -13.27
CA MET A 357 -25.09 -5.75 -12.72
C MET A 357 -26.09 -6.75 -12.11
N ALA A 358 -25.59 -7.91 -11.71
CA ALA A 358 -26.39 -8.91 -11.00
C ALA A 358 -26.89 -8.38 -9.64
N GLN A 359 -27.90 -9.06 -9.07
CA GLN A 359 -28.43 -8.73 -7.75
C GLN A 359 -27.29 -8.75 -6.70
N ASP A 360 -27.32 -7.79 -5.78
CA ASP A 360 -26.30 -7.61 -4.73
C ASP A 360 -24.87 -7.51 -5.31
N PRO A 361 -24.59 -6.46 -6.13
CA PRO A 361 -23.29 -6.34 -6.80
C PRO A 361 -22.19 -5.96 -5.81
N VAL A 362 -20.99 -6.49 -6.06
CA VAL A 362 -19.76 -6.16 -5.33
C VAL A 362 -18.87 -5.27 -6.21
N VAL A 363 -18.45 -4.11 -5.68
CA VAL A 363 -17.65 -3.12 -6.43
C VAL A 363 -16.38 -2.78 -5.65
N PHE A 364 -15.23 -3.17 -6.18
CA PHE A 364 -13.92 -2.78 -5.65
C PHE A 364 -13.32 -1.72 -6.58
N ALA A 365 -13.17 -0.49 -6.11
CA ALA A 365 -12.59 0.64 -6.86
C ALA A 365 -11.26 1.05 -6.23
N LEU A 366 -10.16 0.46 -6.72
CA LEU A 366 -8.87 0.43 -6.03
C LEU A 366 -7.82 1.38 -6.61
N ALA A 367 -8.12 2.10 -7.70
CA ALA A 367 -7.22 3.15 -8.18
C ALA A 367 -6.97 4.23 -7.11
N ASN A 368 -5.72 4.67 -7.03
CA ASN A 368 -5.26 5.72 -6.13
C ASN A 368 -4.63 6.88 -6.91
N PRO A 369 -4.78 8.14 -6.45
CA PRO A 369 -5.60 8.57 -5.31
C PRO A 369 -7.11 8.63 -5.61
N ASP A 370 -7.47 8.70 -6.89
CA ASP A 370 -8.85 8.82 -7.37
C ASP A 370 -9.35 7.47 -7.92
N PRO A 371 -10.40 6.87 -7.33
CA PRO A 371 -10.90 5.55 -7.72
C PRO A 371 -11.63 5.52 -9.08
N GLU A 372 -11.89 4.32 -9.59
CA GLU A 372 -12.64 4.06 -10.84
C GLU A 372 -14.07 4.62 -10.79
N VAL A 373 -14.66 4.66 -9.60
CA VAL A 373 -15.97 5.27 -9.29
C VAL A 373 -15.89 5.86 -7.89
N ASP A 374 -16.57 6.97 -7.63
CA ASP A 374 -16.67 7.48 -6.27
C ASP A 374 -17.32 6.43 -5.36
N PRO A 375 -16.66 5.98 -4.27
CA PRO A 375 -17.19 4.91 -3.42
C PRO A 375 -18.55 5.25 -2.78
N ALA A 376 -18.83 6.52 -2.48
CA ALA A 376 -20.11 6.93 -1.93
C ALA A 376 -21.24 6.89 -2.97
N GLU A 377 -20.94 7.20 -4.23
CA GLU A 377 -21.89 7.01 -5.34
C GLU A 377 -22.12 5.53 -5.65
N ALA A 378 -21.06 4.71 -5.66
CA ALA A 378 -21.19 3.27 -5.86
C ALA A 378 -22.03 2.58 -4.78
N ALA A 379 -21.86 3.00 -3.51
CA ALA A 379 -22.58 2.43 -2.36
C ALA A 379 -24.09 2.66 -2.38
N LYS A 380 -24.60 3.54 -3.26
CA LYS A 380 -26.05 3.71 -3.49
C LYS A 380 -26.66 2.55 -4.29
N HIS A 381 -25.83 1.79 -4.99
CA HIS A 381 -26.26 0.77 -5.95
C HIS A 381 -25.65 -0.61 -5.68
N ALA A 382 -24.44 -0.66 -5.12
CA ALA A 382 -23.75 -1.91 -4.78
C ALA A 382 -24.06 -2.36 -3.35
N ALA A 383 -24.14 -3.69 -3.17
CA ALA A 383 -24.30 -4.29 -1.85
C ALA A 383 -23.02 -4.18 -1.02
N VAL A 384 -21.85 -4.29 -1.66
CA VAL A 384 -20.55 -4.17 -1.01
C VAL A 384 -19.66 -3.27 -1.86
N VAL A 385 -19.03 -2.28 -1.22
CA VAL A 385 -18.06 -1.39 -1.85
C VAL A 385 -16.75 -1.42 -1.07
N ALA A 386 -15.63 -1.49 -1.79
CA ALA A 386 -14.29 -1.37 -1.23
C ALA A 386 -13.43 -0.40 -2.06
N SER A 387 -12.45 0.22 -1.42
CA SER A 387 -11.52 1.14 -2.10
C SER A 387 -10.09 1.02 -1.57
N GLY A 388 -9.12 1.61 -2.28
CA GLY A 388 -7.75 1.74 -1.78
C GLY A 388 -7.59 2.82 -0.69
N ARG A 389 -8.60 3.68 -0.52
CA ARG A 389 -8.52 4.86 0.34
C ARG A 389 -8.87 4.56 1.80
N SER A 390 -8.19 5.25 2.72
CA SER A 390 -8.37 5.08 4.16
C SER A 390 -9.57 5.83 4.76
N ASP A 391 -10.20 6.73 4.00
CA ASP A 391 -11.34 7.52 4.43
C ASP A 391 -12.70 6.84 4.16
N TYR A 392 -12.69 5.65 3.55
CA TYR A 392 -13.88 4.82 3.32
C TYR A 392 -13.81 3.49 4.08
N PRO A 393 -14.95 2.84 4.37
CA PRO A 393 -14.98 1.45 4.82
C PRO A 393 -14.30 0.52 3.81
N ASN A 394 -13.90 -0.66 4.28
CA ASN A 394 -13.29 -1.70 3.44
C ASN A 394 -12.07 -1.21 2.65
N GLN A 395 -11.08 -0.64 3.35
CA GLN A 395 -9.82 -0.28 2.73
C GLN A 395 -9.04 -1.56 2.33
N ILE A 396 -8.87 -1.78 1.03
CA ILE A 396 -7.99 -2.82 0.50
C ILE A 396 -6.58 -2.24 0.39
N ASN A 397 -5.66 -2.74 1.20
CA ASN A 397 -4.30 -2.24 1.29
C ASN A 397 -3.31 -3.38 1.50
N ASN A 398 -2.24 -3.40 0.69
CA ASN A 398 -1.22 -4.44 0.67
C ASN A 398 -0.47 -4.60 2.01
N VAL A 399 -0.52 -3.59 2.89
CA VAL A 399 -0.04 -3.67 4.28
C VAL A 399 -0.63 -4.85 5.06
N LEU A 400 -1.82 -5.32 4.70
CA LEU A 400 -2.42 -6.52 5.29
C LEU A 400 -1.72 -7.83 4.89
N ALA A 401 -0.99 -7.83 3.77
CA ALA A 401 -0.32 -9.01 3.24
C ALA A 401 1.19 -9.00 3.52
N PHE A 402 1.94 -8.04 2.96
CA PHE A 402 3.40 -8.18 2.86
C PHE A 402 4.14 -8.41 4.20
N PRO A 403 3.77 -7.79 5.35
CA PRO A 403 4.50 -8.02 6.59
C PRO A 403 4.37 -9.46 7.05
N GLY A 404 3.14 -9.98 7.06
CA GLY A 404 2.84 -11.37 7.45
C GLY A 404 3.41 -12.36 6.45
N VAL A 405 3.32 -12.06 5.16
CA VAL A 405 3.86 -12.91 4.08
C VAL A 405 5.36 -13.12 4.28
N PHE A 406 6.14 -12.05 4.37
CA PHE A 406 7.59 -12.16 4.57
C PHE A 406 7.94 -12.76 5.93
N ARG A 407 7.19 -12.51 6.99
CA ARG A 407 7.44 -13.15 8.29
C ARG A 407 7.34 -14.67 8.17
N GLY A 408 6.28 -15.16 7.53
CA GLY A 408 6.10 -16.58 7.25
C GLY A 408 7.23 -17.15 6.40
N LEU A 409 7.60 -16.47 5.31
CA LEU A 409 8.67 -16.89 4.41
C LEU A 409 10.04 -16.96 5.11
N LEU A 410 10.38 -15.96 5.93
CA LEU A 410 11.63 -15.93 6.69
C LEU A 410 11.66 -17.02 7.77
N ASP A 411 10.55 -17.22 8.49
CA ASP A 411 10.45 -18.28 9.52
C ASP A 411 10.55 -19.68 8.91
N ALA A 412 9.91 -19.90 7.76
CA ALA A 412 9.98 -21.16 7.02
C ALA A 412 11.31 -21.35 6.27
N ARG A 413 12.16 -20.31 6.21
CA ARG A 413 13.35 -20.27 5.35
C ARG A 413 13.04 -20.62 3.89
N ALA A 414 11.87 -20.20 3.43
CA ALA A 414 11.39 -20.44 2.08
C ALA A 414 12.39 -19.93 1.04
N THR A 415 12.40 -20.55 -0.14
CA THR A 415 13.24 -20.13 -1.27
C THR A 415 12.41 -19.54 -2.41
N ASP A 416 11.08 -19.63 -2.35
CA ASP A 416 10.16 -19.14 -3.37
C ASP A 416 8.79 -18.80 -2.73
N VAL A 417 7.92 -18.10 -3.47
CA VAL A 417 6.55 -17.75 -3.06
C VAL A 417 5.52 -18.42 -3.96
N THR A 418 4.92 -19.52 -3.51
CA THR A 418 4.00 -20.29 -4.36
C THR A 418 2.58 -19.71 -4.40
N VAL A 419 1.80 -20.09 -5.41
CA VAL A 419 0.36 -19.75 -5.47
C VAL A 419 -0.40 -20.28 -4.26
N GLU A 420 -0.07 -21.47 -3.77
CA GLU A 420 -0.68 -22.05 -2.58
C GLU A 420 -0.40 -21.21 -1.33
N MET A 421 0.82 -20.71 -1.16
CA MET A 421 1.14 -19.78 -0.06
C MET A 421 0.31 -18.49 -0.15
N MET A 422 0.11 -17.96 -1.36
CA MET A 422 -0.72 -16.76 -1.57
C MET A 422 -2.20 -17.01 -1.29
N LEU A 423 -2.75 -18.17 -1.67
CA LEU A 423 -4.13 -18.56 -1.36
C LEU A 423 -4.32 -18.67 0.15
N ARG A 424 -3.42 -19.35 0.86
CA ARG A 424 -3.47 -19.47 2.33
C ARG A 424 -3.32 -18.12 3.03
N ALA A 425 -2.48 -17.23 2.50
CA ALA A 425 -2.39 -15.86 3.01
C ALA A 425 -3.72 -15.11 2.85
N ALA A 426 -4.39 -15.23 1.70
CA ALA A 426 -5.69 -14.62 1.48
C ALA A 426 -6.77 -15.18 2.42
N GLU A 427 -6.82 -16.51 2.59
CA GLU A 427 -7.70 -17.19 3.53
C GLU A 427 -7.44 -16.74 4.98
N ALA A 428 -6.18 -16.62 5.38
CA ALA A 428 -5.81 -16.17 6.72
C ALA A 428 -6.27 -14.72 6.99
N ILE A 429 -6.10 -13.80 6.02
CA ILE A 429 -6.59 -12.42 6.15
C ILE A 429 -8.12 -12.40 6.22
N ALA A 430 -8.80 -13.16 5.36
CA ALA A 430 -10.26 -13.24 5.35
C ALA A 430 -10.81 -13.77 6.68
N GLY A 431 -10.16 -14.81 7.23
CA GLY A 431 -10.54 -15.48 8.48
C GLY A 431 -10.31 -14.66 9.75
N VAL A 432 -9.55 -13.55 9.69
CA VAL A 432 -9.45 -12.60 10.82
C VAL A 432 -10.78 -11.88 11.05
N VAL A 433 -11.60 -11.69 10.00
CA VAL A 433 -12.95 -11.14 10.14
C VAL A 433 -13.89 -12.25 10.56
N THR A 434 -14.37 -12.15 11.79
CA THR A 434 -15.29 -13.13 12.39
C THR A 434 -16.71 -12.99 11.83
N ASP A 435 -17.51 -14.05 11.94
CA ASP A 435 -18.88 -14.10 11.44
C ASP A 435 -19.80 -13.05 12.08
N ASP A 436 -19.54 -12.66 13.34
CA ASP A 436 -20.29 -11.62 14.05
C ASP A 436 -19.90 -10.20 13.62
N GLN A 437 -18.69 -10.01 13.10
CA GLN A 437 -18.23 -8.73 12.57
C GLN A 437 -18.58 -8.54 11.09
N LEU A 438 -18.65 -9.64 10.33
CA LEU A 438 -18.79 -9.62 8.89
C LEU A 438 -20.08 -8.91 8.45
N ASN A 439 -19.92 -7.83 7.70
CA ASN A 439 -21.05 -7.06 7.14
C ASN A 439 -20.60 -6.27 5.90
N PRO A 440 -21.52 -5.65 5.14
CA PRO A 440 -21.18 -4.89 3.94
C PRO A 440 -20.10 -3.80 4.09
N SER A 441 -19.92 -3.25 5.30
CA SER A 441 -18.93 -2.22 5.60
C SER A 441 -17.70 -2.75 6.35
N PHE A 442 -17.61 -4.07 6.56
CA PHE A 442 -16.48 -4.72 7.23
C PHE A 442 -16.22 -6.12 6.65
N ILE A 443 -15.61 -6.18 5.46
CA ILE A 443 -15.20 -7.43 4.78
C ILE A 443 -13.71 -7.74 4.93
N ILE A 444 -12.93 -6.77 5.41
CA ILE A 444 -11.47 -6.84 5.49
C ILE A 444 -11.04 -6.19 6.82
N PRO A 445 -10.07 -6.74 7.56
CA PRO A 445 -9.67 -6.16 8.84
C PRO A 445 -8.95 -4.82 8.63
N SER A 446 -8.90 -4.01 9.69
CA SER A 446 -8.07 -2.80 9.69
C SER A 446 -6.60 -3.14 9.47
N VAL A 447 -5.86 -2.26 8.76
CA VAL A 447 -4.39 -2.38 8.60
C VAL A 447 -3.62 -2.42 9.92
N PHE A 448 -4.24 -1.99 11.02
CA PHE A 448 -3.67 -2.03 12.37
C PHE A 448 -4.13 -3.23 13.20
N HIS A 449 -4.88 -4.16 12.63
CA HIS A 449 -5.36 -5.33 13.35
C HIS A 449 -4.15 -6.20 13.77
N PRO A 450 -3.92 -6.39 15.08
CA PRO A 450 -2.66 -6.97 15.59
C PRO A 450 -2.45 -8.42 15.16
N ASP A 451 -3.54 -9.16 14.92
CA ASP A 451 -3.46 -10.60 14.62
C ASP A 451 -3.17 -10.90 13.14
N VAL A 452 -3.34 -9.93 12.22
CA VAL A 452 -3.20 -10.18 10.78
C VAL A 452 -1.80 -10.67 10.42
N PRO A 453 -0.71 -9.98 10.81
CA PRO A 453 0.64 -10.43 10.43
C PRO A 453 0.96 -11.83 10.97
N THR A 454 0.55 -12.14 12.21
CA THR A 454 0.78 -13.45 12.82
C THR A 454 -0.05 -14.55 12.17
N ALA A 455 -1.32 -14.29 11.85
CA ALA A 455 -2.20 -15.24 11.17
C ALA A 455 -1.65 -15.60 9.78
N VAL A 456 -1.27 -14.60 8.98
CA VAL A 456 -0.67 -14.81 7.65
C VAL A 456 0.65 -15.55 7.74
N ALA A 457 1.55 -15.14 8.65
CA ALA A 457 2.84 -15.80 8.83
C ALA A 457 2.69 -17.28 9.20
N THR A 458 1.73 -17.58 10.09
CA THR A 458 1.42 -18.96 10.51
C THR A 458 0.91 -19.79 9.35
N ALA A 459 -0.04 -19.25 8.57
CA ALA A 459 -0.62 -19.94 7.41
C ALA A 459 0.41 -20.28 6.32
N ILE A 460 1.41 -19.42 6.12
CA ILE A 460 2.51 -19.70 5.18
C ILE A 460 3.50 -20.72 5.74
N ARG A 461 3.81 -20.66 7.04
CA ARG A 461 4.81 -21.54 7.66
C ARG A 461 4.34 -22.99 7.78
N GLU A 462 3.04 -23.20 7.99
CA GLU A 462 2.50 -24.51 8.42
C GLU A 462 2.08 -25.46 7.31
N GLY A 463 2.20 -25.09 6.04
CA GLY A 463 2.04 -26.06 4.97
C GLY A 463 2.95 -25.80 3.79
#